data_AF-A0A7Y4S5U9-F1
#
_entry.id   AF-A0A7Y4S5U9-F1
#
_cell.length_a   1.000
_cell.length_b   1.000
_cell.length_c   1.000
_cell.angle_alpha   90.00
_cell.angle_beta   90.00
_cell.angle_gamma   90.00
#
_symmetry.space_group_name_H-M   'P 1'
#
loop_
_entity.id
_entity.type
_entity.pdbx_description
1 polymer ?
#
loop_
_entity_poly.entity_id
_entity_poly.type
_entity_poly.pdbx_seq_one_letter_code
_entity_poly.pdbx_strand_id
1 'polypeptide(L)'
;MELLMKRMTRDQFIQATSGLTMGASTREIAEGVLVDGKSQSDYARAKQITRGAVSQIVSRVWKIHLKAVNIPDKFVEVTAVLPEHQAFIVKQWEKEAQRNDK
;
A
#
# COMPACT_ATOMS: atom_id res chain seq x y z
N MET A 1 -22.12 11.98 8.89
CA MET A 1 -20.65 11.82 8.84
C MET A 1 -20.34 10.50 8.13
N GLU A 2 -20.36 10.51 6.79
CA GLU A 2 -19.83 9.41 5.99
C GLU A 2 -18.31 9.50 6.00
N LEU A 3 -17.67 8.82 6.96
CA LEU A 3 -16.26 8.51 6.85
C LEU A 3 -16.14 7.46 5.74
N LEU A 4 -15.80 7.90 4.53
CA LEU A 4 -15.34 7.08 3.40
C LEU A 4 -14.60 5.84 3.91
N MET A 5 -15.30 4.70 3.95
CA MET A 5 -14.67 3.46 4.36
C MET A 5 -13.58 3.16 3.35
N LYS A 6 -12.32 3.10 3.82
CA LYS A 6 -11.16 2.73 3.01
C LYS A 6 -11.37 1.31 2.48
N ARG A 7 -11.67 1.19 1.19
CA ARG A 7 -11.94 -0.08 0.50
C ARG A 7 -11.09 -0.15 -0.76
N MET A 8 -10.65 -1.35 -1.09
CA MET A 8 -9.95 -1.63 -2.34
C MET A 8 -10.35 -3.01 -2.88
N THR A 9 -10.18 -3.23 -4.17
CA THR A 9 -10.43 -4.55 -4.78
C THR A 9 -9.36 -5.56 -4.33
N ARG A 10 -9.64 -6.85 -4.53
CA ARG A 10 -8.67 -7.92 -4.27
C ARG A 10 -7.38 -7.72 -5.07
N ASP A 11 -7.49 -7.31 -6.33
CA ASP A 11 -6.33 -7.07 -7.20
C ASP A 11 -5.50 -5.87 -6.72
N GLN A 12 -6.15 -4.78 -6.33
CA GLN A 12 -5.49 -3.61 -5.74
C GLN A 12 -4.76 -3.97 -4.44
N PHE A 13 -5.35 -4.85 -3.62
CA PHE A 13 -4.72 -5.35 -2.41
C PHE A 13 -3.51 -6.23 -2.72
N ILE A 14 -3.61 -7.13 -3.70
CA ILE A 14 -2.48 -7.96 -4.15
C ILE A 14 -1.34 -7.08 -4.67
N GLN A 15 -1.65 -6.09 -5.52
CA GLN A 15 -0.68 -5.13 -6.03
C GLN A 15 0.00 -4.38 -4.88
N ALA A 16 -0.78 -3.80 -3.97
CA ALA A 16 -0.27 -3.03 -2.83
C ALA A 16 0.53 -3.87 -1.83
N THR A 17 0.33 -5.19 -1.78
CA THR A 17 1.02 -6.09 -0.83
C THR A 17 2.13 -6.94 -1.46
N SER A 18 2.26 -6.93 -2.79
CA SER A 18 3.20 -7.78 -3.54
C SER A 18 4.67 -7.60 -3.11
N GLY A 19 5.08 -6.37 -2.78
CA GLY A 19 6.44 -6.05 -2.30
C GLY A 19 6.58 -5.95 -0.78
N LEU A 20 5.54 -6.27 0.00
CA LEU A 20 5.59 -6.16 1.46
C LEU A 20 5.77 -7.51 2.14
N THR A 21 6.82 -7.61 2.94
CA THR A 21 6.94 -8.66 3.96
C THR A 21 5.94 -8.38 5.08
N MET A 22 4.87 -9.16 5.12
CA MET A 22 3.83 -9.11 6.15
C MET A 22 3.62 -10.49 6.74
N GLY A 23 3.48 -10.57 8.07
CA GLY A 23 3.05 -11.81 8.72
C GLY A 23 1.65 -12.19 8.28
N ALA A 24 1.35 -13.51 8.26
CA ALA A 24 0.07 -14.05 7.81
C ALA A 24 -1.14 -13.40 8.51
N SER A 25 -1.06 -13.22 9.84
CA SER A 25 -2.10 -12.55 10.64
C SER A 25 -2.33 -11.08 10.20
N THR A 26 -1.25 -10.35 9.93
CA THR A 26 -1.33 -8.96 9.46
C THR A 26 -1.99 -8.87 8.08
N ARG A 27 -1.67 -9.81 7.19
CA ARG A 27 -2.28 -9.90 5.86
C ARG A 27 -3.78 -10.19 5.96
N GLU A 28 -4.16 -11.17 6.76
CA GLU A 28 -5.56 -11.56 6.99
C GLU A 28 -6.41 -10.40 7.54
N ILE A 29 -5.88 -9.65 8.52
CA ILE A 29 -6.57 -8.49 9.08
C ILE A 29 -6.75 -7.40 8.02
N ALA A 30 -5.68 -7.08 7.28
CA ALA A 30 -5.73 -6.03 6.27
C ALA A 30 -6.69 -6.39 5.13
N GLU A 31 -6.65 -7.64 4.64
CA GLU A 31 -7.52 -8.15 3.58
C GLU A 31 -8.98 -8.13 4.03
N GLY A 32 -9.27 -8.65 5.23
CA GLY A 32 -10.64 -8.69 5.74
C GLY A 32 -11.25 -7.31 5.95
N VAL A 33 -10.46 -6.32 6.34
CA VAL A 33 -10.97 -4.96 6.52
C VAL A 33 -11.08 -4.20 5.18
N LEU A 34 -10.03 -4.23 4.35
CA LEU A 34 -9.94 -3.40 3.14
C LEU A 34 -10.66 -4.00 1.93
N VAL A 35 -10.70 -5.33 1.82
CA VAL A 35 -11.33 -6.05 0.70
C VAL A 35 -12.73 -6.50 1.12
N ASP A 36 -12.82 -7.35 2.15
CA ASP A 36 -14.12 -7.94 2.57
C ASP A 36 -15.04 -6.92 3.26
N GLY A 37 -14.49 -5.81 3.80
CA GLY A 37 -15.27 -4.78 4.48
C GLY A 37 -15.70 -5.13 5.89
N LYS A 38 -15.04 -6.09 6.52
CA LYS A 38 -15.30 -6.46 7.91
C LYS A 38 -14.86 -5.36 8.86
N SER A 39 -15.52 -5.27 10.02
CA SER A 39 -15.19 -4.25 10.99
C SER A 39 -13.82 -4.48 11.65
N GLN A 40 -13.08 -3.40 11.86
CA GLN A 40 -11.85 -3.41 12.65
C GLN A 40 -12.10 -3.84 14.10
N SER A 41 -13.29 -3.55 14.66
CA SER A 41 -13.64 -3.98 16.02
C SER A 41 -13.75 -5.50 16.13
N ASP A 42 -14.25 -6.14 15.08
CA ASP A 42 -14.51 -7.58 15.08
C ASP A 42 -13.19 -8.34 14.98
N TYR A 43 -12.27 -7.86 14.13
CA TYR A 43 -10.90 -8.38 14.10
C TYR A 43 -10.14 -8.14 15.39
N ALA A 44 -10.27 -6.96 16.02
CA ALA A 44 -9.64 -6.68 17.30
C ALA A 44 -10.09 -7.68 18.37
N ARG A 45 -11.40 -7.97 18.43
CA ARG A 45 -11.98 -8.96 19.34
C ARG A 45 -11.52 -10.38 19.01
N ALA A 46 -11.63 -10.80 17.74
CA ALA A 46 -11.32 -12.16 17.32
C ALA A 46 -9.84 -12.51 17.46
N LYS A 47 -8.94 -11.55 17.22
CA LYS A 47 -7.48 -11.73 17.33
C LYS A 47 -6.92 -11.32 18.69
N GLN A 48 -7.77 -10.87 19.63
CA GLN A 48 -7.39 -10.42 20.97
C GLN A 48 -6.29 -9.34 20.96
N ILE A 49 -6.38 -8.40 20.00
CA ILE A 49 -5.47 -7.26 19.88
C ILE A 49 -6.24 -5.95 20.02
N THR A 50 -5.51 -4.85 20.21
CA THR A 50 -6.15 -3.54 20.33
C THR A 50 -6.70 -3.08 18.97
N ARG A 51 -7.81 -2.33 19.00
CA ARG A 51 -8.35 -1.66 17.80
C ARG A 51 -7.30 -0.73 17.17
N GLY A 52 -6.43 -0.13 17.99
CA GLY A 52 -5.32 0.69 17.52
C GLY A 52 -4.33 -0.10 16.66
N ALA A 53 -3.97 -1.32 17.07
CA ALA A 53 -3.10 -2.20 16.29
C ALA A 53 -3.73 -2.55 14.93
N VAL A 54 -5.02 -2.91 14.92
CA VAL A 54 -5.76 -3.15 13.66
C VAL A 54 -5.75 -1.90 12.76
N SER A 55 -6.03 -0.73 13.33
CA SER A 55 -6.03 0.54 12.58
C SER A 55 -4.67 0.87 11.97
N GLN A 56 -3.57 0.59 12.67
CA GLN A 56 -2.22 0.79 12.16
C GLN A 56 -1.93 -0.14 10.97
N ILE A 57 -2.29 -1.42 11.07
CA ILE A 57 -2.14 -2.41 9.99
C ILE A 57 -2.89 -1.94 8.74
N VAL A 58 -4.17 -1.62 8.89
CA VAL A 58 -5.04 -1.16 7.80
C VAL A 58 -4.51 0.13 7.19
N SER A 59 -4.08 1.09 8.02
CA SER A 59 -3.53 2.37 7.56
C SER A 59 -2.23 2.21 6.80
N ARG A 60 -1.37 1.26 7.19
CA ARG A 60 -0.12 0.97 6.46
C ARG A 60 -0.42 0.53 5.04
N VAL A 61 -1.25 -0.50 4.87
CA VAL A 61 -1.61 -1.03 3.53
C VAL A 61 -2.33 0.02 2.69
N TRP A 62 -3.25 0.79 3.29
CA TRP A 62 -3.94 1.87 2.59
C TRP A 62 -2.97 2.94 2.05
N LYS A 63 -1.96 3.34 2.82
CA LYS A 63 -0.96 4.32 2.35
C LYS A 63 -0.15 3.80 1.16
N ILE A 64 0.16 2.51 1.14
CA ILE A 64 0.89 1.89 0.02
C ILE A 64 0.00 1.84 -1.22
N HIS A 65 -1.26 1.46 -1.06
CA HIS A 65 -2.23 1.51 -2.16
C HIS A 65 -2.38 2.93 -2.72
N LEU A 66 -2.52 3.96 -1.86
CA LEU A 66 -2.59 5.35 -2.31
C LEU A 66 -1.34 5.78 -3.09
N LYS A 67 -0.15 5.36 -2.66
CA LYS A 67 1.08 5.60 -3.43
C LYS A 67 1.00 4.97 -4.81
N ALA A 68 0.54 3.71 -4.90
CA ALA A 68 0.41 3.00 -6.16
C ALA A 68 -0.65 3.62 -7.10
N VAL A 69 -1.78 4.08 -6.56
CA VAL A 69 -2.86 4.74 -7.35
C VAL A 69 -2.43 6.13 -7.83
N ASN A 70 -1.56 6.81 -7.08
CA ASN A 70 -1.04 8.12 -7.47
C ASN A 70 0.11 8.04 -8.49
N ILE A 71 0.46 6.85 -8.99
CA ILE A 71 1.40 6.71 -10.10
C ILE A 71 0.64 7.02 -11.40
N PRO A 72 1.07 8.01 -12.20
CA PRO A 72 0.38 8.37 -13.44
C PRO A 72 0.31 7.21 -14.43
N ASP A 73 -0.66 7.25 -15.34
CA ASP A 73 -0.77 6.28 -16.43
C ASP A 73 0.57 6.18 -17.20
N LYS A 74 1.02 4.94 -17.46
CA LYS A 74 2.30 4.58 -18.11
C LYS A 74 3.55 4.74 -17.23
N PHE A 75 3.42 5.08 -15.95
CA PHE A 75 4.53 5.06 -14.99
C PHE A 75 4.47 3.82 -14.10
N VAL A 76 5.64 3.40 -13.60
CA VAL A 76 5.78 2.29 -12.65
C VAL A 76 6.81 2.66 -11.58
N GLU A 77 6.58 2.25 -10.34
CA GLU A 77 7.57 2.35 -9.26
C GLU A 77 8.50 1.14 -9.30
N VAL A 78 9.82 1.38 -9.31
CA VAL A 78 10.85 0.33 -9.35
C VAL A 78 11.82 0.49 -8.18
N THR A 79 12.26 -0.63 -7.60
CA THR A 79 13.31 -0.67 -6.57
C THR A 79 14.35 -1.71 -6.96
N ALA A 80 15.62 -1.31 -7.10
CA ALA A 80 16.71 -2.18 -7.54
C ALA A 80 18.04 -1.79 -6.89
N VAL A 81 18.95 -2.77 -6.74
CA VAL A 81 20.35 -2.54 -6.35
C VAL A 81 21.18 -2.40 -7.62
N LEU A 82 21.87 -1.27 -7.81
CA LEU A 82 22.57 -0.91 -9.04
C LEU A 82 23.99 -0.38 -8.76
N PRO A 83 24.94 -0.53 -9.70
CA PRO A 83 26.20 0.21 -9.69
C PRO A 83 25.97 1.74 -9.73
N GLU A 84 26.90 2.50 -9.16
CA GLU A 84 26.78 3.96 -8.98
C GLU A 84 26.43 4.71 -10.29
N HIS A 85 27.09 4.37 -11.40
CA HIS A 85 26.85 5.03 -12.69
C HIS A 85 25.42 4.82 -13.20
N GLN A 86 24.80 3.67 -12.94
CA GLN A 86 23.41 3.39 -13.33
C GLN A 86 22.43 4.09 -12.38
N ALA A 87 22.73 4.11 -11.09
CA ALA A 87 21.94 4.87 -10.11
C ALA A 87 21.92 6.37 -10.44
N PHE A 88 23.03 6.93 -10.95
CA PHE A 88 23.07 8.31 -11.43
C PHE A 88 22.11 8.54 -12.60
N ILE A 89 22.06 7.63 -13.58
CA ILE A 89 21.14 7.71 -14.73
C ILE A 89 19.69 7.67 -14.28
N VAL A 90 19.32 6.72 -13.41
CA VAL A 90 17.94 6.59 -12.88
C VAL A 90 17.51 7.87 -12.15
N LYS A 91 18.42 8.52 -11.41
CA LYS A 91 18.13 9.83 -10.76
C LYS A 91 17.90 10.97 -11.76
N GLN A 92 18.51 10.93 -12.94
CA GLN A 92 18.22 11.94 -13.97
C GLN A 92 16.83 11.71 -14.58
N TRP A 93 16.47 10.46 -14.88
CA TRP A 93 15.14 10.12 -15.39
C TRP A 93 14.03 10.50 -14.41
N GLU A 94 14.22 10.30 -13.11
CA GLU A 94 13.28 10.74 -12.08
C GLU A 94 13.04 12.26 -12.15
N LYS A 95 14.11 13.06 -12.28
CA LYS A 95 14.01 14.52 -12.39
C LYS A 95 13.33 14.97 -13.69
N GLU A 96 13.58 14.26 -14.79
CA GLU A 96 12.94 14.53 -16.08
C GLU A 96 11.43 14.20 -16.03
N ALA A 97 11.07 13.07 -15.45
CA ALA A 97 9.67 12.70 -15.21
C ALA A 97 8.92 13.78 -14.41
N GLN A 98 9.51 14.28 -13.32
CA GLN A 98 8.92 15.34 -12.50
C GLN A 98 8.76 16.69 -13.22
N ARG A 99 9.55 16.93 -14.28
CA ARG A 99 9.46 18.15 -15.10
C ARG A 99 8.42 18.05 -16.20
N ASN A 100 8.28 16.86 -16.79
CA ASN A 100 7.43 16.61 -17.96
C ASN A 100 6.00 16.17 -17.58
N ASP A 101 5.73 15.90 -16.31
CA ASP A 101 4.40 15.59 -15.75
C ASP A 101 3.66 16.86 -15.24
N LYS A 102 4.11 18.06 -15.63
CA LYS A 102 3.42 19.35 -15.45
C LYS A 102 2.83 19.83 -16.77
#